data_AF-A0A6J4UFB7-F1
#
_entry.id   AF-A0A6J4UFB7-F1
#
_cell.length_a   1.000
_cell.length_b   1.000
_cell.length_c   1.000
_cell.angle_alpha   90.00
_cell.angle_beta   90.00
_cell.angle_gamma   90.00
#
_symmetry.space_group_name_H-M   'P 1'
#
loop_
_entity.id
_entity.type
_entity.pdbx_description
1 polymer ?
#
loop_
_entity_poly.entity_id
_entity_poly.type
_entity_poly.pdbx_seq_one_letter_code
_entity_poly.pdbx_strand_id
1 'polypeptide(L)'
;MPDRIRGLLDYIVSQYVVVDEQKDIDLNAPASESGGEIETEKEEVGQRERERADALAEPFRLGLLAAWQARRAGRGELALDDRRPDENAMADALIRFLVSFDLAESRTEETEPLHYVYHLRVNWDRLAGVARSVELDLDAALGQMSR
;
A
#
# COMPACT_ATOMS: atom_id res chain seq x y z
N MET A 1 -11.34 11.99 -9.67
CA MET A 1 -9.87 11.88 -9.86
C MET A 1 -9.20 11.21 -8.66
N PRO A 2 -9.36 11.70 -7.41
CA PRO A 2 -9.02 10.92 -6.21
C PRO A 2 -9.64 9.51 -6.21
N ASP A 3 -10.84 9.37 -6.79
CA ASP A 3 -11.57 8.10 -6.86
C ASP A 3 -10.84 6.98 -7.63
N ARG A 4 -9.94 7.30 -8.57
CA ARG A 4 -9.28 6.27 -9.39
C ARG A 4 -8.10 5.62 -8.69
N ILE A 5 -7.24 6.43 -8.06
CA ILE A 5 -6.16 5.89 -7.20
C ILE A 5 -6.75 5.22 -5.97
N ARG A 6 -7.87 5.74 -5.47
CA ARG A 6 -8.65 5.05 -4.44
C ARG A 6 -9.10 3.67 -4.90
N GLY A 7 -9.68 3.54 -6.10
CA GLY A 7 -10.07 2.24 -6.66
C GLY A 7 -8.91 1.25 -6.81
N LEU A 8 -7.70 1.74 -7.14
CA LEU A 8 -6.49 0.90 -7.12
C LEU A 8 -6.15 0.43 -5.69
N LEU A 9 -6.19 1.31 -4.70
CA LEU A 9 -5.96 0.94 -3.31
C LEU A 9 -6.99 -0.09 -2.83
N ASP A 10 -8.27 0.12 -3.11
CA ASP A 10 -9.36 -0.81 -2.76
C ASP A 10 -9.16 -2.19 -3.41
N TYR A 11 -8.68 -2.22 -4.66
CA TYR A 11 -8.35 -3.47 -5.33
C TYR A 11 -7.16 -4.17 -4.68
N ILE A 12 -6.09 -3.44 -4.34
CA ILE A 12 -4.92 -4.00 -3.63
C ILE A 12 -5.36 -4.58 -2.28
N VAL A 13 -6.17 -3.85 -1.52
CA VAL A 13 -6.66 -4.29 -0.22
C VAL A 13 -7.52 -5.54 -0.35
N SER A 14 -8.48 -5.55 -1.27
CA SER A 14 -9.39 -6.68 -1.42
C SER A 14 -8.74 -7.94 -1.97
N GLN A 15 -7.78 -7.82 -2.90
CA GLN A 15 -7.19 -8.96 -3.61
C GLN A 15 -5.87 -9.45 -3.02
N TYR A 16 -5.19 -8.63 -2.22
CA TYR A 16 -3.89 -8.97 -1.64
C TYR A 16 -3.97 -8.97 -0.12
N VAL A 17 -4.28 -7.82 0.50
CA VAL A 17 -4.23 -7.68 1.96
C VAL A 17 -5.23 -8.61 2.65
N VAL A 18 -6.51 -8.52 2.28
CA VAL A 18 -7.56 -9.32 2.92
C VAL A 18 -7.35 -10.81 2.65
N VAL A 19 -6.93 -11.17 1.44
CA VAL A 19 -6.69 -12.57 1.07
C VAL A 19 -5.52 -13.16 1.87
N ASP A 20 -4.43 -12.41 2.05
CA ASP A 20 -3.28 -12.86 2.82
C ASP A 20 -3.61 -13.03 4.31
N GLU A 21 -4.30 -12.06 4.90
CA GLU A 21 -4.74 -12.12 6.31
C GLU A 21 -5.74 -13.26 6.55
N GLN A 22 -6.72 -13.47 5.65
CA GLN A 22 -7.65 -14.59 5.77
C GLN A 22 -6.95 -15.94 5.68
N LYS A 23 -5.91 -16.04 4.85
CA LYS A 23 -5.08 -17.23 4.75
C LYS A 23 -4.26 -17.45 6.03
N ASP A 24 -3.75 -16.40 6.66
CA ASP A 24 -3.05 -16.50 7.94
C ASP A 24 -3.97 -17.02 9.06
N ILE A 25 -5.21 -16.52 9.11
CA ILE A 25 -6.25 -17.03 10.04
C ILE A 25 -6.49 -18.52 9.81
N ASP A 26 -6.69 -18.94 8.55
CA ASP A 26 -6.89 -20.35 8.22
C ASP A 26 -5.70 -21.24 8.63
N LEU A 27 -4.47 -20.72 8.54
CA LEU A 27 -3.25 -21.45 8.90
C LEU A 27 -3.03 -21.54 10.40
N ASN A 28 -3.48 -20.54 11.16
CA ASN A 28 -3.25 -20.42 12.59
C ASN A 28 -4.47 -20.81 13.45
N ALA A 29 -5.62 -21.11 12.83
CA ALA A 29 -6.84 -21.51 13.53
C ALA A 29 -6.64 -22.79 14.37
N PRO A 30 -6.92 -22.74 15.69
CA PRO A 30 -6.86 -23.92 16.54
C PRO A 30 -7.91 -24.96 16.14
N ALA A 31 -7.54 -26.25 16.23
CA ALA A 31 -8.42 -27.37 15.84
C ALA A 31 -9.73 -27.48 16.66
N SER A 32 -9.86 -26.71 17.75
CA SER A 32 -11.06 -26.64 18.59
C SER A 32 -12.06 -25.57 18.16
N GLU A 33 -11.66 -24.65 17.28
CA GLU A 33 -12.50 -23.55 16.83
C GLU A 33 -13.46 -24.01 15.73
N SER A 34 -14.69 -23.50 15.78
CA SER A 34 -15.70 -23.87 14.80
C SER A 34 -15.54 -23.07 13.51
N GLY A 35 -15.96 -23.65 12.37
CA GLY A 35 -15.91 -22.95 11.09
C GLY A 35 -16.70 -21.63 11.07
N GLY A 36 -17.74 -21.48 11.91
CA GLY A 36 -18.49 -20.22 12.02
C GLY A 36 -17.72 -19.10 12.74
N GLU A 37 -16.88 -19.46 13.71
CA GLU A 37 -16.01 -18.49 14.42
C GLU A 37 -14.90 -17.99 13.49
N ILE A 38 -14.28 -18.90 12.73
CA ILE A 38 -13.25 -18.58 11.74
C ILE A 38 -13.79 -17.62 10.66
N GLU A 39 -14.98 -17.88 10.12
CA GLU A 39 -15.55 -17.00 9.09
C GLU A 39 -15.92 -15.61 9.65
N THR A 40 -16.37 -15.54 10.91
CA THR A 40 -16.63 -14.24 11.56
C THR A 40 -15.33 -13.45 11.72
N GLU A 41 -14.24 -14.09 12.14
CA GLU A 41 -12.94 -13.44 12.27
C GLU A 41 -12.45 -12.90 10.92
N LYS A 42 -12.58 -13.69 9.85
CA LYS A 42 -12.23 -13.26 8.48
C LYS A 42 -13.02 -12.05 8.00
N GLU A 43 -14.30 -11.96 8.33
CA GLU A 43 -15.13 -10.81 8.00
C GLU A 43 -14.68 -9.55 8.76
N GLU A 44 -14.40 -9.67 10.06
CA GLU A 44 -13.91 -8.59 10.91
C GLU A 44 -12.55 -8.07 10.43
N VAL A 45 -11.64 -8.97 10.04
CA VAL A 45 -10.33 -8.63 9.49
C VAL A 45 -10.49 -7.89 8.16
N GLY A 46 -11.35 -8.39 7.27
CA GLY A 46 -11.65 -7.72 6.02
C GLY A 46 -12.18 -6.30 6.23
N GLN A 47 -13.02 -6.09 7.26
CA GLN A 47 -13.53 -4.77 7.60
C GLN A 47 -12.45 -3.84 8.16
N ARG A 48 -11.62 -4.33 9.09
CA ARG A 48 -10.50 -3.56 9.66
C ARG A 48 -9.52 -3.09 8.59
N GLU A 49 -9.21 -3.94 7.61
CA GLU A 49 -8.29 -3.57 6.54
C GLU A 49 -8.89 -2.53 5.59
N ARG A 50 -10.20 -2.56 5.34
CA ARG A 50 -10.89 -1.49 4.58
C ARG A 50 -10.88 -0.15 5.33
N GLU A 51 -11.18 -0.15 6.62
CA GLU A 51 -11.13 1.07 7.45
C GLU A 51 -9.73 1.65 7.52
N ARG A 52 -8.72 0.79 7.59
CA ARG A 52 -7.33 1.21 7.55
C ARG A 52 -6.92 1.77 6.19
N ALA A 53 -7.41 1.17 5.10
CA ALA A 53 -7.24 1.72 3.76
C ALA A 53 -7.93 3.08 3.61
N ASP A 54 -9.06 3.32 4.27
CA ASP A 54 -9.68 4.66 4.37
C ASP A 54 -8.78 5.67 5.08
N ALA A 55 -8.23 5.31 6.23
CA ALA A 55 -7.35 6.18 6.99
C ALA A 55 -6.05 6.53 6.24
N LEU A 56 -5.53 5.58 5.45
CA LEU A 56 -4.26 5.72 4.73
C LEU A 56 -4.42 6.10 3.25
N ALA A 57 -5.64 6.37 2.79
CA ALA A 57 -5.93 6.62 1.37
C ALA A 57 -5.17 7.84 0.83
N GLU A 58 -5.19 8.93 1.58
CA GLU A 58 -4.55 10.18 1.18
C GLU A 58 -3.01 10.07 1.24
N PRO A 59 -2.39 9.55 2.33
CA PRO A 59 -0.96 9.26 2.34
C PRO A 59 -0.52 8.32 1.20
N PHE A 60 -1.29 7.26 0.91
CA PHE A 60 -1.01 6.36 -0.21
C PHE A 60 -1.00 7.13 -1.55
N ARG A 61 -2.04 7.93 -1.79
CA ARG A 61 -2.19 8.73 -3.01
C ARG A 61 -1.03 9.72 -3.18
N LEU A 62 -0.65 10.43 -2.13
CA LEU A 62 0.43 11.40 -2.14
C LEU A 62 1.79 10.73 -2.30
N GLY A 63 2.04 9.62 -1.59
CA GLY A 63 3.26 8.84 -1.69
C GLY A 63 3.48 8.29 -3.10
N LEU A 64 2.42 7.76 -3.72
CA LEU A 64 2.51 7.24 -5.08
C LEU A 64 2.79 8.35 -6.11
N LEU A 65 2.18 9.52 -5.93
CA LEU A 65 2.47 10.71 -6.74
C LEU A 65 3.92 11.16 -6.56
N ALA A 66 4.42 11.22 -5.33
CA ALA A 66 5.79 11.61 -5.04
C ALA A 66 6.80 10.62 -5.66
N ALA A 67 6.54 9.32 -5.57
CA ALA A 67 7.36 8.29 -6.21
C ALA A 67 7.36 8.43 -7.74
N TRP A 68 6.19 8.72 -8.34
CA TRP A 68 6.08 8.94 -9.77
C TRP A 68 6.84 10.18 -10.24
N GLN A 69 6.76 11.28 -9.49
CA GLN A 69 7.53 12.48 -9.75
C GLN A 69 9.04 12.23 -9.61
N ALA A 70 9.47 11.44 -8.61
CA ALA A 70 10.86 11.03 -8.47
C ALA A 70 11.34 10.24 -9.69
N ARG A 71 10.57 9.24 -10.15
CA ARG A 71 10.83 8.49 -11.40
C ARG A 71 10.96 9.42 -12.60
N ARG A 72 10.03 10.36 -12.77
CA ARG A 72 10.03 11.33 -13.89
C ARG A 72 11.25 12.24 -13.87
N ALA A 73 11.77 12.55 -12.68
CA ALA A 73 12.99 13.33 -12.50
C ALA A 73 14.28 12.48 -12.65
N GLY A 74 14.18 11.20 -13.01
CA GLY A 74 15.33 10.31 -13.17
C GLY A 74 15.86 9.74 -11.84
N ARG A 75 15.14 9.90 -10.74
CA ARG A 75 15.47 9.27 -9.45
C ARG A 75 14.85 7.88 -9.39
N GLY A 76 15.65 6.90 -8.98
CA GLY A 76 15.20 5.50 -8.87
C GLY A 76 14.40 5.18 -7.61
N GLU A 77 14.49 6.05 -6.59
CA GLU A 77 13.90 5.84 -5.27
C GLU A 77 13.24 7.14 -4.75
N LEU A 78 12.21 6.97 -3.93
CA LEU A 78 11.60 8.02 -3.10
C LEU A 78 12.15 7.87 -1.68
N ALA A 79 12.77 8.92 -1.15
CA ALA A 79 13.19 8.98 0.24
C ALA A 79 12.11 9.66 1.10
N LEU A 80 11.75 9.07 2.23
CA LEU A 80 10.77 9.54 3.20
C LEU A 80 11.35 9.48 4.62
N ASP A 81 11.37 10.62 5.32
CA ASP A 81 11.92 10.79 6.67
C ASP A 81 10.82 10.66 7.73
N ASP A 82 10.99 9.73 8.68
CA ASP A 82 9.99 9.45 9.72
C ASP A 82 9.75 10.62 10.69
N ARG A 83 10.68 11.58 10.74
CA ARG A 83 10.55 12.81 11.55
C ARG A 83 9.54 13.77 10.96
N ARG A 84 9.19 13.62 9.68
CA ARG A 84 8.21 14.44 8.98
C ARG A 84 6.88 13.68 8.96
N PRO A 85 5.84 14.14 9.70
CA PRO A 85 4.60 13.38 9.85
C PRO A 85 3.95 12.95 8.54
N ASP A 86 3.96 13.83 7.53
CA ASP A 86 3.43 13.53 6.20
C ASP A 86 4.24 12.45 5.49
N GLU A 87 5.57 12.50 5.58
CA GLU A 87 6.44 11.49 4.95
C GLU A 87 6.37 10.16 5.67
N ASN A 88 6.27 10.17 7.00
CA ASN A 88 6.03 8.97 7.80
C ASN A 88 4.71 8.30 7.40
N ALA A 89 3.61 9.06 7.29
CA ALA A 89 2.32 8.51 6.86
C ALA A 89 2.36 7.97 5.42
N MET A 90 3.09 8.63 4.51
CA MET A 90 3.30 8.12 3.16
C MET A 90 4.11 6.81 3.19
N ALA A 91 5.15 6.73 4.01
CA ALA A 91 5.98 5.53 4.14
C ALA A 91 5.16 4.36 4.67
N ASP A 92 4.40 4.57 5.74
CA ASP A 92 3.50 3.57 6.32
C ASP A 92 2.52 3.01 5.27
N ALA A 93 1.87 3.90 4.50
CA ALA A 93 0.92 3.50 3.48
C ALA A 93 1.58 2.73 2.32
N LEU A 94 2.72 3.21 1.81
CA LEU A 94 3.41 2.56 0.70
C LEU A 94 4.04 1.22 1.11
N ILE A 95 4.62 1.14 2.31
CA ILE A 95 5.17 -0.11 2.84
C ILE A 95 4.05 -1.14 2.97
N ARG A 96 2.95 -0.76 3.64
CA ARG A 96 1.84 -1.67 3.90
C ARG A 96 1.18 -2.19 2.62
N PHE A 97 0.91 -1.32 1.64
CA PHE A 97 0.11 -1.69 0.48
C PHE A 97 0.92 -2.04 -0.76
N LEU A 98 2.20 -1.65 -0.86
CA LEU A 98 3.03 -2.00 -2.01
C LEU A 98 4.16 -2.96 -1.66
N VAL A 99 4.91 -2.66 -0.59
CA VAL A 99 6.12 -3.43 -0.27
C VAL A 99 5.76 -4.83 0.22
N SER A 100 4.76 -4.95 1.11
CA SER A 100 4.29 -6.26 1.60
C SER A 100 3.80 -7.21 0.50
N PHE A 101 3.49 -6.71 -0.70
CA PHE A 101 2.95 -7.49 -1.82
C PHE A 101 3.85 -7.43 -3.08
N ASP A 102 5.14 -7.16 -2.91
CA ASP A 102 6.14 -7.13 -3.98
C ASP A 102 5.82 -6.17 -5.15
N LEU A 103 5.01 -5.13 -4.89
CA LEU A 103 4.72 -4.03 -5.82
C LEU A 103 5.70 -2.87 -5.65
N ALA A 104 6.45 -2.86 -4.56
CA ALA A 104 7.57 -1.98 -4.30
C ALA A 104 8.63 -2.71 -3.45
N GLU A 105 9.80 -2.12 -3.37
CA GLU A 105 10.84 -2.50 -2.42
C GLU A 105 11.13 -1.32 -1.49
N SER A 106 11.55 -1.59 -0.27
CA SER A 106 11.99 -0.58 0.68
C SER A 106 13.34 -0.98 1.28
N ARG A 107 14.24 0.00 1.42
CA ARG A 107 15.40 -0.11 2.29
C ARG A 107 15.34 1.01 3.33
N THR A 108 15.76 0.70 4.54
CA THR A 108 15.73 1.64 5.66
C THR A 108 17.15 2.06 6.02
N GLU A 109 17.32 3.34 6.30
CA GLU A 109 18.56 3.92 6.78
C GLU A 109 18.28 4.63 8.11
N GLU A 110 18.96 4.23 9.18
CA GLU A 110 18.88 4.92 10.47
C GLU A 110 19.77 6.16 10.42
N THR A 111 19.18 7.34 10.60
CA THR A 111 19.90 8.62 10.55
C THR A 111 20.26 9.14 11.94
N GLU A 112 19.40 8.88 12.93
CA GLU A 112 19.57 9.20 14.35
C GLU A 112 18.91 8.07 15.16
N PRO A 113 19.23 7.90 16.46
CA PRO A 113 18.64 6.82 17.25
C PRO A 113 17.10 6.85 17.18
N LEU A 114 16.51 5.75 16.70
CA LEU A 114 15.06 5.61 16.49
C LEU A 114 14.45 6.55 15.42
N HIS A 115 15.28 7.05 14.49
CA HIS A 115 14.86 7.86 13.36
C HIS A 115 15.37 7.30 12.04
N TYR A 116 14.45 7.13 11.10
CA TYR A 116 14.67 6.39 9.88
C TYR A 116 14.30 7.19 8.64
N VAL A 117 15.11 7.01 7.60
CA VAL A 117 14.75 7.36 6.22
C VAL A 117 14.43 6.09 5.45
N TYR A 118 13.21 6.02 4.95
CA TYR A 118 12.74 4.94 4.08
C TYR A 118 13.00 5.31 2.63
N HIS A 119 13.78 4.50 1.93
CA HIS A 119 14.01 4.64 0.49
C HIS A 119 13.18 3.58 -0.25
N LEU A 120 12.10 4.02 -0.89
CA LEU A 120 11.17 3.16 -1.59
C LEU A 120 11.39 3.18 -3.10
N ARG A 121 11.38 1.99 -3.71
CA ARG A 121 11.44 1.77 -5.15
C ARG A 121 10.19 1.06 -5.63
N VAL A 122 9.30 1.79 -6.30
CA VAL A 122 8.07 1.21 -6.87
C VAL A 122 8.40 0.37 -8.11
N ASN A 123 7.86 -0.85 -8.16
CA ASN A 123 7.89 -1.67 -9.37
C ASN A 123 6.75 -1.22 -10.30
N TRP A 124 7.03 -0.22 -11.13
CA TRP A 124 6.03 0.42 -11.99
C TRP A 124 5.38 -0.55 -12.98
N ASP A 125 6.12 -1.52 -13.50
CA ASP A 125 5.57 -2.49 -14.45
C ASP A 125 4.56 -3.43 -13.78
N ARG A 126 4.88 -3.91 -12.56
CA ARG A 126 3.95 -4.73 -11.77
C ARG A 126 2.74 -3.92 -11.32
N LEU A 127 2.96 -2.71 -10.80
CA LEU A 127 1.88 -1.85 -10.32
C LEU A 127 0.95 -1.44 -11.47
N ALA A 128 1.47 -1.17 -12.66
CA ALA A 128 0.67 -0.94 -13.86
C ALA A 128 -0.06 -2.21 -14.33
N GLY A 129 0.49 -3.40 -14.07
CA GLY A 129 -0.21 -4.67 -14.21
C GLY A 129 -1.45 -4.74 -13.32
N VAL A 130 -1.31 -4.42 -12.03
CA VAL A 130 -2.42 -4.39 -11.06
C VAL A 130 -3.46 -3.32 -11.43
N ALA A 131 -3.01 -2.11 -11.79
CA ALA A 131 -3.90 -1.01 -12.17
C ALA A 131 -4.81 -1.36 -13.37
N ARG A 132 -4.32 -2.17 -14.32
CA ARG A 132 -5.15 -2.62 -15.45
C ARG A 132 -6.31 -3.52 -15.03
N SER A 133 -6.21 -4.22 -13.91
CA SER A 133 -7.33 -5.02 -13.36
C SER A 133 -8.52 -4.16 -12.93
N VAL A 134 -8.30 -2.87 -12.70
CA VAL A 134 -9.35 -1.87 -12.44
C VAL A 134 -9.48 -0.85 -13.58
N GLU A 135 -9.07 -1.23 -14.80
CA GLU A 135 -9.14 -0.39 -16.01
C GLU A 135 -8.46 0.98 -15.86
N LEU A 136 -7.45 1.06 -14.98
CA LEU A 136 -6.73 2.28 -14.70
C LEU A 136 -5.43 2.37 -15.50
N ASP A 137 -5.33 3.40 -16.34
CA ASP A 137 -4.03 3.88 -16.84
C ASP A 137 -3.33 4.68 -15.74
N LEU A 138 -2.36 4.03 -15.10
CA LEU A 138 -1.65 4.56 -13.93
C LEU A 138 -0.85 5.83 -14.25
N ASP A 139 -0.11 5.84 -15.36
CA ASP A 139 0.71 6.99 -15.74
C ASP A 139 -0.17 8.19 -16.12
N ALA A 140 -1.28 7.95 -16.83
CA ALA A 140 -2.24 9.01 -17.16
C ALA A 140 -2.91 9.58 -15.91
N ALA A 141 -3.30 8.72 -14.96
CA ALA A 141 -3.94 9.15 -13.71
C ALA A 141 -3.00 10.00 -12.86
N LEU A 142 -1.76 9.55 -12.66
CA LEU A 142 -0.75 10.29 -11.89
C LEU A 142 -0.35 11.59 -12.59
N GLY A 143 -0.24 11.58 -13.92
CA GLY A 143 0.04 12.78 -14.71
C GLY A 143 -1.09 13.82 -14.70
N GLN A 144 -2.34 13.42 -14.46
CA GLN A 144 -3.46 14.34 -14.24
C GLN A 144 -3.45 14.93 -12.83
N MET A 145 -2.98 14.18 -11.84
CA MET A 145 -2.84 14.66 -10.45
C MET A 145 -1.71 15.68 -10.27
N SER A 146 -0.72 15.68 -11.17
CA SER A 146 0.41 16.62 -11.12
C SER A 146 0.16 17.94 -11.86
N ARG A 147 -1.01 18.13 -12.48
CA ARG A 147 -1.41 19.35 -13.19
C ARG A 147 -2.22 20.26 -12.29
#